data_AF-A0A940FMU1-F1
#
_entry.id   AF-A0A940FMU1-F1
#
_cell.length_a   1.000
_cell.length_b   1.000
_cell.length_c   1.000
_cell.angle_alpha   90.00
_cell.angle_beta   90.00
_cell.angle_gamma   90.00
#
_symmetry.space_group_name_H-M   'P 1'
#
loop_
_entity.id
_entity.type
_entity.pdbx_description
1 polymer ?
#
loop_
_entity_poly.entity_id
_entity_poly.type
_entity_poly.pdbx_seq_one_letter_code
_entity_poly.pdbx_strand_id
1 'polypeptide(L)'
;MKTKILLAASALAIAVPAYSGTVYSNNFDSENGGNSQLNYTGFTGLTVTDGTVDLVKTPGFGIICAGGAGSCVDLDGSTSDAGVLNSASSYAFTAGDIVALSFAISGNQRAGAADNWGVQFDVASPTALLDWGYVYGGSTVHLGPHGPLTWANLTQQGLAADAPFTDITFFIQPDANGSLTFKFWTDGGDNIGPILDNVSLDISAVPEPASWALMIGGFAIAGAAMRRRGAAVRFA
;
A
#
# COMPACT_ATOMS: atom_id res chain seq x y z
N MET A 1 55.14 26.61 -27.93
CA MET A 1 53.72 26.24 -28.08
C MET A 1 53.23 25.64 -26.76
N LYS A 2 52.24 26.25 -26.10
CA LYS A 2 51.67 25.73 -24.84
C LYS A 2 50.31 25.10 -25.16
N THR A 3 50.27 23.77 -25.23
CA THR A 3 49.04 23.00 -25.51
C THR A 3 48.17 22.99 -24.24
N LYS A 4 47.03 23.68 -24.28
CA LYS A 4 46.02 23.61 -23.22
C LYS A 4 45.09 22.43 -23.50
N ILE A 5 45.16 21.38 -22.69
CA ILE A 5 44.21 20.28 -22.68
C ILE A 5 42.98 20.76 -21.89
N LEU A 6 41.84 20.97 -22.55
CA LEU A 6 40.56 21.14 -21.86
C LEU A 6 40.00 19.75 -21.54
N LEU A 7 39.92 19.41 -20.25
CA LEU A 7 39.13 18.28 -19.77
C LEU A 7 37.64 18.59 -19.98
N ALA A 8 36.96 17.78 -20.77
CA ALA A 8 35.51 17.77 -20.82
C ALA A 8 34.98 16.98 -19.61
N ALA A 9 34.34 17.65 -18.67
CA ALA A 9 33.63 17.01 -17.57
C ALA A 9 32.29 16.46 -18.10
N SER A 10 32.20 15.14 -18.28
CA SER A 10 30.95 14.44 -18.53
C SER A 10 30.12 14.39 -17.24
N ALA A 11 29.00 15.12 -17.21
CA ALA A 11 28.02 15.01 -16.14
C ALA A 11 27.30 13.67 -16.26
N LEU A 12 27.61 12.73 -15.37
CA LEU A 12 26.93 11.44 -15.28
C LEU A 12 25.56 11.67 -14.61
N ALA A 13 24.47 11.51 -15.35
CA ALA A 13 23.14 11.48 -14.77
C ALA A 13 22.98 10.16 -13.99
N ILE A 14 23.03 10.23 -12.67
CA ILE A 14 22.82 9.07 -11.80
C ILE A 14 21.31 8.88 -11.67
N ALA A 15 20.78 7.84 -12.30
CA ALA A 15 19.42 7.39 -12.03
C ALA A 15 19.38 6.90 -10.57
N VAL A 16 18.54 7.52 -9.74
CA VAL A 16 18.30 7.03 -8.38
C VAL A 16 17.46 5.75 -8.49
N PRO A 17 17.85 4.65 -7.85
CA PRO A 17 17.05 3.42 -7.90
C PRO A 17 15.67 3.66 -7.29
N ALA A 18 14.64 3.04 -7.88
CA ALA A 18 13.34 2.92 -7.23
C ALA A 18 13.52 2.13 -5.92
N TYR A 19 13.10 2.72 -4.81
CA TYR A 19 13.03 2.03 -3.53
C TYR A 19 11.61 1.52 -3.34
N SER A 20 11.44 0.24 -3.00
CA SER A 20 10.19 -0.31 -2.51
C SER A 20 10.52 -1.04 -1.22
N GLY A 21 9.83 -0.68 -0.14
CA GLY A 21 10.07 -1.29 1.16
C GLY A 21 8.78 -1.49 1.93
N THR A 22 8.66 -2.67 2.53
CA THR A 22 7.62 -2.98 3.50
C THR A 22 7.86 -2.18 4.77
N VAL A 23 6.95 -1.27 5.06
CA VAL A 23 6.99 -0.41 6.26
C VAL A 23 6.16 -1.00 7.41
N TYR A 24 5.29 -1.96 7.10
CA TYR A 24 4.52 -2.72 8.08
C TYR A 24 4.15 -4.09 7.51
N SER A 25 4.18 -5.11 8.36
CA SER A 25 3.66 -6.44 8.04
C SER A 25 3.17 -7.15 9.29
N ASN A 26 2.04 -7.83 9.22
CA ASN A 26 1.53 -8.71 10.26
C ASN A 26 0.73 -9.85 9.62
N ASN A 27 1.23 -11.07 9.79
CA ASN A 27 0.57 -12.30 9.37
C ASN A 27 -0.16 -13.00 10.54
N PHE A 28 -0.27 -12.33 11.68
CA PHE A 28 -0.96 -12.75 12.91
C PHE A 28 -0.43 -14.02 13.61
N ASP A 29 0.44 -14.82 12.99
CA ASP A 29 0.94 -16.10 13.52
C ASP A 29 1.61 -16.02 14.89
N SER A 30 2.27 -14.90 15.17
CA SER A 30 2.99 -14.68 16.43
C SER A 30 2.15 -13.95 17.48
N GLU A 31 0.99 -13.42 17.10
CA GLU A 31 0.08 -12.72 18.01
C GLU A 31 -0.38 -13.66 19.12
N ASN A 32 -0.45 -13.13 20.34
CA ASN A 32 -0.81 -13.90 21.53
C ASN A 32 0.00 -15.22 21.71
N GLY A 33 1.27 -15.22 21.27
CA GLY A 33 2.11 -16.42 21.28
C GLY A 33 1.59 -17.54 20.37
N GLY A 34 0.85 -17.19 19.32
CA GLY A 34 0.26 -18.11 18.35
C GLY A 34 -0.95 -18.88 18.90
N ASN A 35 -1.74 -18.27 19.78
CA ASN A 35 -2.95 -18.87 20.36
C ASN A 35 -4.17 -18.00 20.08
N SER A 36 -5.32 -18.65 19.88
CA SER A 36 -6.58 -17.95 19.73
C SER A 36 -6.94 -17.15 21.00
N GLN A 37 -7.55 -15.99 20.81
CA GLN A 37 -8.20 -15.23 21.86
C GLN A 37 -9.37 -14.44 21.27
N LEU A 38 -10.55 -14.60 21.88
CA LEU A 38 -11.72 -13.81 21.51
C LEU A 38 -11.57 -12.38 22.04
N ASN A 39 -12.11 -11.41 21.30
CA ASN A 39 -12.04 -9.98 21.60
C ASN A 39 -10.58 -9.53 21.85
N TYR A 40 -9.66 -9.97 21.00
CA TYR A 40 -8.24 -9.70 21.16
C TYR A 40 -7.91 -8.26 20.80
N THR A 41 -7.18 -7.57 21.69
CA THR A 41 -6.76 -6.17 21.51
C THR A 41 -5.25 -5.98 21.60
N GLY A 42 -4.50 -7.07 21.82
CA GLY A 42 -3.06 -7.05 22.07
C GLY A 42 -2.18 -7.03 20.82
N PHE A 43 -2.72 -6.64 19.66
CA PHE A 43 -2.02 -6.72 18.39
C PHE A 43 -0.72 -5.90 18.38
N THR A 44 0.31 -6.45 17.75
CA THR A 44 1.54 -5.71 17.47
C THR A 44 1.31 -4.84 16.24
N GLY A 45 1.33 -3.52 16.44
CA GLY A 45 1.23 -2.54 15.35
C GLY A 45 -0.19 -2.28 14.83
N LEU A 46 -1.21 -2.91 15.42
CA LEU A 46 -2.62 -2.60 15.18
C LEU A 46 -3.33 -2.30 16.51
N THR A 47 -4.45 -1.60 16.42
CA THR A 47 -5.34 -1.30 17.55
C THR A 47 -6.79 -1.50 17.12
N VAL A 48 -7.58 -2.14 17.97
CA VAL A 48 -9.04 -2.20 17.80
C VAL A 48 -9.63 -0.89 18.31
N THR A 49 -10.24 -0.10 17.45
CA THR A 49 -10.74 1.25 17.79
C THR A 49 -12.26 1.32 17.97
N ASP A 50 -12.98 0.32 17.49
CA ASP A 50 -14.42 0.16 17.65
C ASP A 50 -14.76 -1.33 17.60
N GLY A 51 -15.89 -1.73 18.19
CA GLY A 51 -16.35 -3.11 18.28
C GLY A 51 -15.32 -4.12 18.81
N THR A 52 -15.39 -5.36 18.32
CA THR A 52 -14.45 -6.43 18.67
C THR A 52 -14.00 -7.24 17.47
N VAL A 53 -12.80 -7.81 17.57
CA VAL A 53 -12.28 -8.79 16.62
C VAL A 53 -11.76 -10.00 17.38
N ASP A 54 -11.77 -11.18 16.76
CA ASP A 54 -11.22 -12.38 17.36
C ASP A 54 -9.91 -12.76 16.67
N LEU A 55 -8.87 -13.04 17.45
CA LEU A 55 -7.67 -13.71 16.94
C LEU A 55 -7.91 -15.21 16.98
N VAL A 56 -7.84 -15.88 15.84
CA VAL A 56 -8.14 -17.30 15.71
C VAL A 56 -6.96 -18.05 15.12
N LYS A 57 -6.47 -19.06 15.82
CA LYS A 57 -5.47 -20.00 15.34
C LYS A 57 -6.14 -21.16 14.59
N THR A 58 -5.55 -21.58 13.47
CA THR A 58 -5.97 -22.77 12.72
C THR A 58 -5.65 -24.09 13.46
N PRO A 59 -6.56 -25.09 13.40
CA PRO A 59 -8.00 -24.92 13.21
C PRO A 59 -8.64 -24.46 14.53
N GLY A 60 -9.59 -23.52 14.46
CA GLY A 60 -10.26 -23.00 15.65
C GLY A 60 -11.60 -22.40 15.29
N PHE A 61 -12.64 -22.68 16.08
CA PHE A 61 -13.99 -22.12 15.89
C PHE A 61 -14.61 -22.38 14.49
N GLY A 62 -14.16 -23.40 13.77
CA GLY A 62 -14.60 -23.65 12.39
C GLY A 62 -13.89 -22.80 11.34
N ILE A 63 -12.86 -22.04 11.73
CA ILE A 63 -12.05 -21.18 10.85
C ILE A 63 -10.70 -21.84 10.58
N ILE A 64 -10.28 -21.77 9.32
CA ILE A 64 -8.97 -22.16 8.80
C ILE A 64 -8.35 -20.90 8.18
N CYS A 65 -7.20 -20.47 8.67
CA CYS A 65 -6.46 -19.30 8.19
C CYS A 65 -5.74 -19.57 6.87
N ALA A 66 -5.17 -18.52 6.26
CA ALA A 66 -4.54 -18.63 4.96
C ALA A 66 -3.41 -19.67 4.97
N GLY A 67 -3.33 -20.50 3.92
CA GLY A 67 -2.35 -21.58 3.84
C GLY A 67 -2.62 -22.77 4.78
N GLY A 68 -3.69 -22.76 5.58
CA GLY A 68 -4.08 -23.88 6.43
C GLY A 68 -3.26 -24.04 7.71
N ALA A 69 -2.59 -22.99 8.15
CA ALA A 69 -1.78 -22.95 9.37
C ALA A 69 -1.90 -21.57 10.03
N GLY A 70 -1.20 -21.37 11.15
CA GLY A 70 -1.05 -20.03 11.69
C GLY A 70 -2.29 -19.47 12.40
N SER A 71 -2.34 -18.15 12.51
CA SER A 71 -3.47 -17.41 13.07
C SER A 71 -3.95 -16.33 12.09
N CYS A 72 -5.21 -15.93 12.22
CA CYS A 72 -5.88 -14.93 11.41
C CYS A 72 -6.89 -14.19 12.28
N VAL A 73 -7.49 -13.13 11.72
CA VAL A 73 -8.44 -12.28 12.45
C VAL A 73 -9.85 -12.45 11.88
N ASP A 74 -10.80 -12.78 12.75
CA ASP A 74 -12.22 -12.63 12.44
C ASP A 74 -12.63 -11.19 12.77
N LEU A 75 -13.07 -10.44 11.76
CA LEU A 75 -13.34 -9.01 11.88
C LEU A 75 -14.67 -8.70 12.59
N ASP A 76 -15.60 -9.65 12.73
CA ASP A 76 -16.88 -9.39 13.39
C ASP A 76 -16.81 -9.57 14.92
N GLY A 77 -15.79 -10.30 15.38
CA GLY A 77 -15.52 -10.56 16.79
C GLY A 77 -16.63 -11.34 17.47
N SER A 78 -16.59 -11.42 18.81
CA SER A 78 -17.47 -12.29 19.58
C SER A 78 -18.60 -11.59 20.33
N THR A 79 -18.76 -10.27 20.15
CA THR A 79 -19.77 -9.46 20.88
C THR A 79 -20.97 -9.03 20.04
N SER A 80 -21.09 -9.50 18.79
CA SER A 80 -22.10 -9.00 17.85
C SER A 80 -21.98 -7.50 17.56
N ASP A 81 -20.76 -6.97 17.70
CA ASP A 81 -20.39 -5.58 17.45
C ASP A 81 -19.07 -5.60 16.68
N ALA A 82 -19.20 -5.45 15.36
CA ALA A 82 -18.12 -5.63 14.40
C ALA A 82 -16.92 -4.72 14.67
N GLY A 83 -15.73 -5.27 14.59
CA GLY A 83 -14.50 -4.57 14.92
C GLY A 83 -13.98 -3.65 13.81
N VAL A 84 -13.34 -2.57 14.23
CA VAL A 84 -12.50 -1.73 13.37
C VAL A 84 -11.05 -1.87 13.82
N LEU A 85 -10.20 -2.37 12.92
CA LEU A 85 -8.78 -2.63 13.17
C LEU A 85 -7.92 -1.59 12.45
N ASN A 86 -7.32 -0.68 13.22
CA ASN A 86 -6.48 0.42 12.71
C ASN A 86 -5.00 0.12 12.88
N SER A 87 -4.17 0.68 11.99
CA SER A 87 -2.74 0.78 12.23
C SER A 87 -2.44 1.63 13.46
N ALA A 88 -1.64 1.11 14.39
CA ALA A 88 -1.25 1.82 15.61
C ALA A 88 -0.27 2.98 15.33
N SER A 89 0.47 2.91 14.22
CA SER A 89 1.43 3.92 13.78
C SER A 89 0.94 4.62 12.52
N SER A 90 1.43 5.83 12.31
CA SER A 90 1.30 6.53 11.04
C SER A 90 2.55 6.34 10.19
N TYR A 91 2.36 6.23 8.87
CA TYR A 91 3.41 5.97 7.89
C TYR A 91 3.57 7.18 6.98
N ALA A 92 4.80 7.70 6.91
CA ALA A 92 5.13 8.83 6.05
C ALA A 92 5.27 8.39 4.58
N PHE A 93 4.82 9.24 3.67
CA PHE A 93 5.00 9.09 2.23
C PHE A 93 5.46 10.41 1.62
N THR A 94 6.09 10.32 0.46
CA THR A 94 6.45 11.46 -0.38
C THR A 94 5.52 11.57 -1.59
N ALA A 95 5.45 12.76 -2.17
CA ALA A 95 4.68 12.99 -3.38
C ALA A 95 5.13 12.01 -4.49
N GLY A 96 4.17 11.34 -5.11
CA GLY A 96 4.41 10.38 -6.19
C GLY A 96 4.70 8.95 -5.73
N ASP A 97 4.91 8.70 -4.43
CA ASP A 97 5.06 7.33 -3.92
C ASP A 97 3.79 6.52 -4.18
N ILE A 98 3.96 5.24 -4.52
CA ILE A 98 2.84 4.28 -4.47
C ILE A 98 2.83 3.69 -3.06
N VAL A 99 1.76 3.99 -2.33
CA VAL A 99 1.42 3.36 -1.05
C VAL A 99 0.46 2.22 -1.35
N ALA A 100 0.86 0.99 -1.04
CA ALA A 100 0.10 -0.22 -1.32
C ALA A 100 -0.11 -1.04 -0.05
N LEU A 101 -1.37 -1.28 0.30
CA LEU A 101 -1.78 -2.14 1.41
C LEU A 101 -2.28 -3.46 0.84
N SER A 102 -1.54 -4.53 1.08
CA SER A 102 -1.87 -5.89 0.67
C SER A 102 -2.37 -6.70 1.86
N PHE A 103 -3.34 -7.58 1.60
CA PHE A 103 -3.93 -8.45 2.61
C PHE A 103 -4.65 -9.62 1.94
N ALA A 104 -4.81 -10.72 2.67
CA ALA A 104 -5.65 -11.83 2.29
C ALA A 104 -6.99 -11.73 3.04
N ILE A 105 -8.10 -11.88 2.32
CA ILE A 105 -9.46 -11.87 2.92
C ILE A 105 -10.26 -13.08 2.42
N SER A 106 -10.96 -13.76 3.32
CA SER A 106 -11.94 -14.81 3.00
C SER A 106 -13.33 -14.40 3.47
N GLY A 107 -14.37 -15.06 2.93
CA GLY A 107 -15.70 -14.99 3.53
C GLY A 107 -15.71 -15.67 4.91
N ASN A 108 -16.79 -15.49 5.67
CA ASN A 108 -16.96 -16.23 6.90
C ASN A 108 -17.00 -17.74 6.64
N GLN A 109 -16.39 -18.53 7.52
CA GLN A 109 -16.23 -19.98 7.33
C GLN A 109 -17.20 -20.79 8.21
N ARG A 110 -18.27 -20.15 8.67
CA ARG A 110 -19.21 -20.71 9.65
C ARG A 110 -20.63 -20.83 9.12
N ALA A 111 -20.78 -20.85 7.78
CA ALA A 111 -22.06 -20.92 7.08
C ALA A 111 -23.05 -19.81 7.48
N GLY A 112 -22.52 -18.61 7.78
CA GLY A 112 -23.30 -17.40 8.06
C GLY A 112 -23.88 -16.77 6.79
N ALA A 113 -24.45 -15.57 6.95
CA ALA A 113 -24.85 -14.76 5.81
C ALA A 113 -23.62 -14.28 5.01
N ALA A 114 -23.84 -13.62 3.86
CA ALA A 114 -22.74 -12.93 3.19
C ALA A 114 -22.44 -11.61 3.92
N ASP A 115 -21.16 -11.27 4.07
CA ASP A 115 -20.71 -10.12 4.84
C ASP A 115 -20.15 -9.03 3.92
N ASN A 116 -20.12 -7.79 4.40
CA ASN A 116 -19.34 -6.75 3.75
C ASN A 116 -18.02 -6.55 4.49
N TRP A 117 -17.02 -6.05 3.78
CA TRP A 117 -15.78 -5.60 4.41
C TRP A 117 -15.29 -4.34 3.72
N GLY A 118 -14.44 -3.59 4.41
CA GLY A 118 -13.72 -2.50 3.78
C GLY A 118 -12.33 -2.29 4.33
N VAL A 119 -11.55 -1.59 3.52
CA VAL A 119 -10.21 -1.11 3.83
C VAL A 119 -10.11 0.37 3.48
N GLN A 120 -9.41 1.15 4.29
CA GLN A 120 -9.32 2.60 4.12
C GLN A 120 -7.94 3.10 4.51
N PHE A 121 -7.42 4.02 3.70
CA PHE A 121 -6.37 4.93 4.10
C PHE A 121 -7.00 6.21 4.65
N ASP A 122 -6.50 6.65 5.80
CA ASP A 122 -6.79 7.95 6.41
C ASP A 122 -5.52 8.81 6.29
N VAL A 123 -5.54 9.82 5.40
CA VAL A 123 -4.39 10.73 5.21
C VAL A 123 -4.48 11.92 6.17
N ALA A 124 -3.37 12.26 6.80
CA ALA A 124 -3.32 13.25 7.89
C ALA A 124 -3.70 14.68 7.47
N SER A 125 -3.69 14.99 6.18
CA SER A 125 -4.10 16.27 5.62
C SER A 125 -4.72 16.07 4.24
N PRO A 126 -5.65 16.95 3.81
CA PRO A 126 -6.25 16.86 2.48
C PRO A 126 -5.17 16.74 1.39
N THR A 127 -5.12 15.59 0.72
CA THR A 127 -4.09 15.25 -0.27
C THR A 127 -4.80 14.79 -1.55
N ALA A 128 -4.39 15.30 -2.71
CA ALA A 128 -4.93 14.80 -3.97
C ALA A 128 -4.20 13.51 -4.36
N LEU A 129 -4.87 12.69 -5.16
CA LEU A 129 -4.33 11.42 -5.63
C LEU A 129 -4.05 11.54 -7.13
N LEU A 130 -2.81 11.26 -7.52
CA LEU A 130 -2.42 11.13 -8.92
C LEU A 130 -3.09 9.89 -9.55
N ASP A 131 -3.20 8.83 -8.75
CA ASP A 131 -3.92 7.60 -9.06
C ASP A 131 -4.27 6.87 -7.76
N TRP A 132 -5.23 5.96 -7.85
CA TRP A 132 -5.60 5.03 -6.79
C TRP A 132 -6.38 3.88 -7.39
N GLY A 133 -6.48 2.79 -6.66
CA GLY A 133 -7.15 1.61 -7.18
C GLY A 133 -6.82 0.36 -6.39
N TYR A 134 -7.01 -0.78 -7.03
CA TYR A 134 -6.76 -2.06 -6.40
C TYR A 134 -6.27 -3.12 -7.37
N VAL A 135 -5.61 -4.15 -6.82
CA VAL A 135 -5.23 -5.36 -7.51
C VAL A 135 -6.05 -6.51 -6.96
N TYR A 136 -6.68 -7.27 -7.85
CA TYR A 136 -7.44 -8.48 -7.52
C TYR A 136 -7.24 -9.51 -8.62
N GLY A 137 -6.95 -10.77 -8.25
CA GLY A 137 -6.73 -11.85 -9.22
C GLY A 137 -5.62 -11.55 -10.24
N GLY A 138 -4.58 -10.83 -9.82
CA GLY A 138 -3.47 -10.40 -10.67
C GLY A 138 -3.81 -9.27 -11.67
N SER A 139 -5.03 -8.76 -11.66
CA SER A 139 -5.47 -7.64 -12.50
C SER A 139 -5.46 -6.34 -11.70
N THR A 140 -4.90 -5.28 -12.28
CA THR A 140 -4.88 -3.94 -11.67
C THR A 140 -6.04 -3.12 -12.22
N VAL A 141 -6.82 -2.53 -11.33
CA VAL A 141 -7.89 -1.57 -11.64
C VAL A 141 -7.42 -0.20 -11.18
N HIS A 142 -7.29 0.73 -12.13
CA HIS A 142 -6.99 2.13 -11.87
C HIS A 142 -8.30 2.93 -11.85
N LEU A 143 -8.54 3.65 -10.76
CA LEU A 143 -9.70 4.54 -10.60
C LEU A 143 -9.37 5.98 -11.06
N GLY A 144 -8.10 6.26 -11.34
CA GLY A 144 -7.65 7.52 -11.91
C GLY A 144 -7.51 8.63 -10.87
N PRO A 145 -7.13 9.85 -11.30
CA PRO A 145 -6.82 10.93 -10.38
C PRO A 145 -8.06 11.40 -9.61
N HIS A 146 -7.83 11.87 -8.39
CA HIS A 146 -8.86 12.42 -7.52
C HIS A 146 -8.37 13.72 -6.87
N GLY A 147 -9.28 14.69 -6.67
CA GLY A 147 -8.99 15.91 -5.92
C GLY A 147 -8.67 15.65 -4.44
N PRO A 148 -8.36 16.68 -3.64
CA PRO A 148 -7.95 16.49 -2.25
C PRO A 148 -8.97 15.74 -1.40
N LEU A 149 -8.50 14.73 -0.67
CA LEU A 149 -9.28 13.88 0.22
C LEU A 149 -8.58 13.75 1.57
N THR A 150 -9.33 13.45 2.63
CA THR A 150 -8.77 13.00 3.91
C THR A 150 -8.79 11.48 4.06
N TRP A 151 -9.45 10.77 3.15
CA TRP A 151 -9.50 9.31 3.13
C TRP A 151 -9.73 8.78 1.72
N ALA A 152 -9.29 7.54 1.49
CA ALA A 152 -9.63 6.75 0.31
C ALA A 152 -9.94 5.32 0.77
N ASN A 153 -11.00 4.72 0.24
CA ASN A 153 -11.41 3.38 0.66
C ASN A 153 -11.77 2.46 -0.49
N LEU A 154 -11.76 1.17 -0.17
CA LEU A 154 -12.29 0.09 -0.97
C LEU A 154 -13.22 -0.73 -0.09
N THR A 155 -14.45 -0.94 -0.55
CA THR A 155 -15.46 -1.74 0.14
C THR A 155 -15.98 -2.82 -0.78
N GLN A 156 -16.08 -4.04 -0.28
CA GLN A 156 -16.76 -5.14 -0.95
C GLN A 156 -18.11 -5.38 -0.29
N GLN A 157 -19.14 -5.57 -1.11
CA GLN A 157 -20.48 -5.90 -0.65
C GLN A 157 -20.80 -7.37 -0.95
N GLY A 158 -21.36 -8.08 0.02
CA GLY A 158 -21.83 -9.46 -0.13
C GLY A 158 -20.71 -10.46 -0.47
N LEU A 159 -19.61 -10.44 0.29
CA LEU A 159 -18.63 -11.52 0.26
C LEU A 159 -19.30 -12.81 0.74
N ALA A 160 -19.43 -13.79 -0.17
CA ALA A 160 -20.13 -15.03 0.13
C ALA A 160 -19.45 -15.81 1.26
N ALA A 161 -20.25 -16.49 2.10
CA ALA A 161 -19.75 -17.47 3.04
C ALA A 161 -18.89 -18.54 2.32
N ASP A 162 -17.85 -19.01 2.99
CA ASP A 162 -16.85 -19.96 2.51
C ASP A 162 -16.12 -19.51 1.22
N ALA A 163 -16.23 -18.23 0.83
CA ALA A 163 -15.38 -17.69 -0.25
C ALA A 163 -13.90 -17.88 0.15
N PRO A 164 -13.07 -18.45 -0.74
CA PRO A 164 -11.69 -18.75 -0.41
C PRO A 164 -10.91 -17.46 -0.12
N PHE A 165 -9.78 -17.58 0.58
CA PHE A 165 -8.87 -16.46 0.72
C PHE A 165 -8.48 -15.91 -0.65
N THR A 166 -8.56 -14.59 -0.78
CA THR A 166 -8.15 -13.84 -1.95
C THR A 166 -7.19 -12.74 -1.53
N ASP A 167 -6.08 -12.64 -2.25
CA ASP A 167 -5.13 -11.55 -2.06
C ASP A 167 -5.64 -10.30 -2.77
N ILE A 168 -5.72 -9.21 -2.01
CA ILE A 168 -6.12 -7.89 -2.49
C ILE A 168 -5.01 -6.92 -2.16
N THR A 169 -4.73 -6.00 -3.08
CA THR A 169 -3.91 -4.83 -2.80
C THR A 169 -4.72 -3.57 -3.07
N PHE A 170 -4.90 -2.71 -2.07
CA PHE A 170 -5.46 -1.38 -2.24
C PHE A 170 -4.33 -0.36 -2.25
N PHE A 171 -4.29 0.53 -3.24
CA PHE A 171 -3.19 1.47 -3.39
C PHE A 171 -3.66 2.90 -3.67
N ILE A 172 -2.81 3.85 -3.26
CA ILE A 172 -2.92 5.28 -3.57
C ILE A 172 -1.56 5.82 -4.04
N GLN A 173 -1.60 6.85 -4.87
CA GLN A 173 -0.43 7.62 -5.27
C GLN A 173 -0.64 9.10 -4.92
N PRO A 174 -0.19 9.55 -3.73
CA PRO A 174 -0.40 10.93 -3.27
C PRO A 174 0.36 11.96 -4.11
N ASP A 175 -0.18 13.17 -4.27
CA ASP A 175 0.47 14.26 -5.03
C ASP A 175 1.36 15.18 -4.17
N ALA A 176 1.36 14.97 -2.86
CA ALA A 176 2.09 15.77 -1.88
C ALA A 176 2.76 14.87 -0.83
N ASN A 177 3.72 15.42 -0.07
CA ASN A 177 4.29 14.72 1.08
C ASN A 177 3.28 14.68 2.22
N GLY A 178 3.25 13.58 2.96
CA GLY A 178 2.31 13.43 4.05
C GLY A 178 2.55 12.18 4.88
N SER A 179 1.51 11.82 5.62
CA SER A 179 1.46 10.57 6.36
C SER A 179 0.04 10.05 6.40
N LEU A 180 -0.10 8.74 6.58
CA LEU A 180 -1.39 8.07 6.66
C LEU A 180 -1.43 7.03 7.77
N THR A 181 -2.64 6.67 8.15
CA THR A 181 -2.96 5.40 8.82
C THR A 181 -3.81 4.55 7.89
N PHE A 182 -3.96 3.27 8.18
CA PHE A 182 -4.93 2.42 7.49
C PHE A 182 -5.83 1.71 8.48
N LYS A 183 -6.98 1.22 8.01
CA LYS A 183 -7.90 0.40 8.79
C LYS A 183 -8.65 -0.62 7.97
N PHE A 184 -9.11 -1.66 8.65
CA PHE A 184 -10.03 -2.68 8.17
C PHE A 184 -11.31 -2.65 9.00
N TRP A 185 -12.45 -2.94 8.40
CA TRP A 185 -13.71 -3.12 9.11
C TRP A 185 -14.64 -4.09 8.38
N THR A 186 -15.64 -4.57 9.11
CA THR A 186 -16.86 -5.17 8.57
C THR A 186 -18.07 -4.41 9.15
N ASP A 187 -19.22 -4.53 8.53
CA ASP A 187 -20.50 -3.98 9.02
C ASP A 187 -21.46 -5.09 9.48
N GLY A 188 -20.88 -6.24 9.84
CA GLY A 188 -21.57 -7.37 10.46
C GLY A 188 -22.10 -7.05 11.86
N GLY A 189 -22.32 -8.09 12.65
CA GLY A 189 -22.93 -7.98 13.98
C GLY A 189 -23.61 -9.27 14.41
N ASP A 190 -23.19 -10.42 13.87
CA ASP A 190 -23.72 -11.74 14.19
C ASP A 190 -22.66 -12.68 14.78
N ASN A 191 -21.47 -12.15 15.08
CA ASN A 191 -20.27 -12.87 15.50
C ASN A 191 -19.80 -13.86 14.43
N ILE A 192 -20.00 -13.57 13.14
CA ILE A 192 -19.53 -14.41 12.04
C ILE A 192 -19.05 -13.49 10.92
N GLY A 193 -17.74 -13.23 10.87
CA GLY A 193 -17.20 -12.22 9.96
C GLY A 193 -16.32 -12.74 8.83
N PRO A 194 -15.96 -11.85 7.89
CA PRO A 194 -14.82 -12.02 7.01
C PRO A 194 -13.54 -12.29 7.80
N ILE A 195 -12.69 -13.16 7.26
CA ILE A 195 -11.42 -13.53 7.90
C ILE A 195 -10.27 -12.81 7.20
N LEU A 196 -9.49 -12.04 7.96
CA LEU A 196 -8.34 -11.25 7.51
C LEU A 196 -7.02 -11.95 7.88
N ASP A 197 -6.09 -11.94 6.94
CA ASP A 197 -4.76 -12.52 7.12
C ASP A 197 -3.69 -11.78 6.28
N ASN A 198 -2.41 -12.00 6.57
CA ASN A 198 -1.25 -11.55 5.77
C ASN A 198 -1.27 -10.06 5.37
N VAL A 199 -1.42 -9.15 6.34
CA VAL A 199 -1.45 -7.71 6.08
C VAL A 199 -0.03 -7.18 5.88
N SER A 200 0.21 -6.42 4.81
CA SER A 200 1.46 -5.68 4.60
C SER A 200 1.21 -4.31 3.97
N LEU A 201 1.98 -3.30 4.41
CA LEU A 201 2.01 -1.98 3.81
C LEU A 201 3.39 -1.77 3.18
N ASP A 202 3.38 -1.56 1.87
CA ASP A 202 4.56 -1.21 1.09
C ASP A 202 4.47 0.25 0.65
N ILE A 203 5.60 0.95 0.78
CA ILE A 203 5.76 2.29 0.20
C ILE A 203 6.89 2.20 -0.81
N SER A 204 6.57 2.57 -2.06
CA SER A 204 7.53 2.55 -3.14
C SER A 204 7.66 3.91 -3.81
N ALA A 205 8.90 4.40 -3.83
CA ALA A 205 9.26 5.58 -4.57
C ALA A 205 9.15 5.28 -6.06
N VAL A 206 8.25 5.98 -6.73
CA VAL A 206 8.27 6.08 -8.18
C VAL A 206 9.38 7.07 -8.50
N PRO A 207 10.49 6.65 -9.14
CA PRO A 207 11.52 7.59 -9.53
C PRO A 207 10.86 8.68 -10.36
N GLU A 208 10.88 9.92 -9.86
CA GLU A 208 10.45 11.03 -10.69
C GLU A 208 11.21 10.94 -12.00
N PRO A 209 10.54 11.15 -13.15
CA PRO A 209 11.13 10.81 -14.41
C PRO A 209 12.46 11.56 -14.55
N ALA A 210 13.56 10.80 -14.52
CA ALA A 210 14.87 11.27 -14.96
C ALA A 210 14.76 11.91 -16.35
N SER A 211 13.66 11.70 -17.09
CA SER A 211 13.22 12.47 -18.25
C SER A 211 13.51 13.96 -18.18
N TRP A 212 13.28 14.67 -17.06
CA TRP A 212 13.61 16.11 -17.01
C TRP A 212 15.12 16.32 -17.02
N ALA A 213 15.86 15.58 -16.21
CA ALA A 213 17.32 15.64 -16.16
C ALA A 213 17.98 15.13 -17.46
N LEU A 214 17.39 14.14 -18.12
CA LEU A 214 17.83 13.56 -19.40
C LEU A 214 17.44 14.46 -20.58
N MET A 215 16.28 15.11 -20.55
CA MET A 215 15.89 16.09 -21.55
C MET A 215 16.76 17.33 -21.45
N ILE A 216 16.94 17.89 -20.24
CA ILE A 216 17.83 19.02 -20.01
C ILE A 216 19.27 18.64 -20.34
N GLY A 217 19.74 17.48 -19.88
CA GLY A 217 21.07 16.95 -20.19
C GLY A 217 21.27 16.71 -21.68
N GLY A 218 20.28 16.13 -22.37
CA GLY A 218 20.29 15.89 -23.80
C GLY A 218 20.34 17.19 -24.61
N PHE A 219 19.54 18.19 -24.24
CA PHE A 219 19.60 19.51 -24.86
C PHE A 219 20.90 20.25 -24.57
N ALA A 220 21.45 20.12 -23.37
CA ALA A 220 22.76 20.68 -23.02
C ALA A 220 23.88 20.07 -23.87
N ILE A 221 23.88 18.75 -24.07
CA ILE A 221 24.84 18.04 -24.93
C ILE A 221 24.68 18.47 -26.39
N ALA A 222 23.45 18.51 -26.92
CA ALA A 222 23.18 18.94 -28.28
C ALA A 222 23.61 20.40 -28.53
N GLY A 223 23.29 21.30 -27.60
CA GLY A 223 23.71 22.71 -27.64
C GLY A 223 25.23 22.87 -27.62
N ALA A 224 25.92 22.11 -26.76
CA ALA A 224 27.38 22.10 -26.71
C ALA A 224 28.00 21.57 -28.02
N ALA A 225 27.44 20.52 -28.62
CA ALA A 225 27.89 19.98 -29.90
C ALA A 225 27.72 20.98 -31.06
N MET A 226 26.59 21.71 -31.10
CA MET A 226 26.35 22.74 -32.11
C MET A 226 27.28 23.95 -31.96
N ARG A 227 27.54 24.42 -30.73
CA ARG A 227 28.48 25.53 -30.48
C ARG A 227 29.90 25.24 -30.97
N ARG A 228 30.34 23.97 -30.93
CA ARG A 228 31.66 23.57 -31.43
C ARG A 228 31.81 23.71 -32.95
N ARG A 229 30.71 23.76 -33.72
CA ARG A 229 30.75 23.85 -35.19
C ARG A 229 30.81 25.29 -35.70
N GLY A 230 30.41 26.29 -34.90
CA GLY A 230 30.34 27.70 -35.31
C GLY A 230 31.68 28.48 -35.26
N ALA A 231 32.77 27.89 -34.77
CA ALA A 231 34.04 28.59 -34.54
C ALA A 231 35.02 28.60 -35.73
N ALA A 232 34.57 28.32 -36.95
CA ALA A 232 35.39 28.33 -38.16
C ALA A 232 34.90 29.38 -39.17
N VAL A 233 35.08 30.66 -38.85
CA VAL A 233 35.08 31.72 -39.86
C VAL A 233 36.50 32.27 -39.94
N ARG A 234 37.25 31.80 -40.93
CA ARG A 234 38.54 32.38 -41.32
C ARG A 234 38.25 33.40 -42.43
N PHE A 235 38.38 34.68 -42.12
CA PHE A 235 38.52 35.70 -43.15
C PHE A 235 39.93 35.63 -43.72
N ALA A 236 40.02 35.52 -45.05
CA ALA A 236 41.20 35.76 -45.86
C ALA A 236 40.76 36.57 -47.08
#